data_AF-A0A1I5BJ30-F1
#
_entry.id   AF-A0A1I5BJ30-F1
#
_cell.length_a   1.000
_cell.length_b   1.000
_cell.length_c   1.000
_cell.angle_alpha   90.00
_cell.angle_beta   90.00
_cell.angle_gamma   90.00
#
_symmetry.space_group_name_H-M   'P 1'
#
loop_
_entity.id
_entity.type
_entity.pdbx_description
1 polymer ?
#
loop_
_entity_poly.entity_id
_entity_poly.type
_entity_poly.pdbx_seq_one_letter_code
_entity_poly.pdbx_strand_id
1 'polypeptide(L)'
;MLVQRLQLLKQVRTMKTIKLLLPLLLLLPIISTASEKAVYVGGGRYACDSDSTDCAVLKQRNEERTRREQERYENERQYEREERREAEYLQDYERREY
;
A
#
# COMPACT_ATOMS: atom_id res chain seq x y z
N MET A 1 53.52 -26.17 33.70
CA MET A 1 52.16 -26.78 33.72
C MET A 1 51.02 -25.83 34.14
N LEU A 2 51.25 -24.55 34.50
CA LEU A 2 50.19 -23.62 34.92
C LEU A 2 49.40 -22.97 33.76
N VAL A 3 50.07 -22.74 32.62
CA VAL A 3 49.48 -22.05 31.46
C VAL A 3 48.35 -22.86 30.79
N GLN A 4 48.49 -24.19 30.77
CA GLN A 4 47.54 -25.11 30.11
C GLN A 4 46.21 -25.24 30.89
N ARG A 5 46.24 -25.12 32.23
CA ARG A 5 45.03 -25.15 33.08
C ARG A 5 44.20 -23.86 32.97
N LEU A 6 44.84 -22.71 32.77
CA LEU A 6 44.15 -21.42 32.55
C LEU A 6 43.41 -21.36 31.21
N GLN A 7 43.94 -21.98 30.16
CA GLN A 7 43.28 -22.06 28.85
C GLN A 7 42.04 -22.96 28.87
N LEU A 8 42.10 -24.11 29.55
CA LEU A 8 40.96 -25.01 29.73
C LEU A 8 39.84 -24.36 30.54
N LEU A 9 40.16 -23.61 31.60
CA LEU A 9 39.16 -22.88 32.39
C LEU A 9 38.47 -21.76 31.59
N LYS A 10 39.19 -21.05 30.73
CA LYS A 10 38.60 -20.06 29.80
C LYS A 10 37.65 -20.72 28.80
N GLN A 11 38.06 -21.83 28.19
CA GLN A 11 37.24 -22.61 27.23
C GLN A 11 35.96 -23.18 27.86
N VAL A 12 36.04 -23.71 29.09
CA VAL A 12 34.86 -24.24 29.79
C VAL A 12 33.89 -23.12 30.19
N ARG A 13 34.40 -21.92 30.51
CA ARG A 13 33.57 -20.74 30.83
C ARG A 13 32.83 -20.22 29.59
N THR A 14 33.50 -20.12 28.44
CA THR A 14 32.87 -19.67 27.19
C THR A 14 31.83 -20.64 26.66
N MET A 15 32.07 -21.95 26.78
CA MET A 15 31.06 -22.95 26.40
C MET A 15 29.82 -22.94 27.30
N LYS A 16 29.97 -22.62 28.59
CA LYS A 16 28.82 -22.45 29.51
C LYS A 16 28.01 -21.20 29.20
N THR A 17 28.66 -20.07 28.90
CA THR A 17 27.94 -18.82 28.57
C THR A 17 27.19 -18.93 27.25
N ILE A 18 27.76 -19.59 26.24
CA ILE A 18 27.07 -19.81 24.95
C ILE A 18 25.84 -20.72 25.14
N LYS A 19 25.95 -21.77 25.96
CA LYS A 19 24.81 -22.68 26.25
C LYS A 19 23.67 -22.02 27.02
N LEU A 20 23.95 -20.98 27.81
CA LEU A 20 22.94 -20.22 28.56
C LEU A 20 22.26 -19.13 27.71
N LEU A 21 22.95 -18.57 26.72
CA LEU A 21 22.40 -17.53 25.84
C LEU A 21 21.54 -18.11 24.70
N LEU A 22 21.82 -19.34 24.25
CA LEU A 22 21.07 -20.00 23.18
C LEU A 22 19.58 -20.23 23.48
N PRO A 23 19.15 -20.74 24.66
CA PRO A 23 17.73 -20.89 24.97
C PRO A 23 17.03 -19.54 25.17
N LEU A 24 17.77 -18.49 25.57
CA LEU A 24 17.21 -17.15 25.76
C LEU A 24 16.83 -16.48 24.43
N LEU A 25 17.59 -16.73 23.37
CA LEU A 25 17.27 -16.25 22.02
C LEU A 25 16.08 -16.99 21.38
N LEU A 26 15.83 -18.24 21.76
CA LEU A 26 14.68 -19.02 21.29
C LEU A 26 13.36 -18.63 21.96
N LEU A 27 13.42 -17.88 23.06
CA LEU A 27 12.25 -17.34 23.78
C LEU A 27 11.83 -15.96 23.29
N LEU A 28 12.52 -15.38 22.29
CA LEU A 28 12.07 -14.15 21.66
C LEU A 28 10.75 -14.44 20.94
N PRO A 29 9.62 -13.85 21.37
CA PRO A 29 8.38 -13.99 20.63
C PRO A 29 8.65 -13.40 19.25
N ILE A 30 8.42 -14.21 18.21
CA ILE A 30 8.34 -13.70 16.84
C ILE A 30 7.15 -12.73 16.87
N ILE A 31 7.44 -11.44 16.95
CA ILE A 31 6.43 -10.39 16.78
C ILE A 31 6.05 -10.46 15.31
N SER A 32 5.12 -11.35 15.01
CA SER A 32 4.39 -11.37 13.75
C SER A 32 3.58 -10.09 13.76
N THR A 33 4.08 -9.04 13.12
CA THR A 33 3.24 -7.93 12.71
C THR A 33 2.17 -8.55 11.83
N ALA A 34 0.93 -8.61 12.33
CA ALA A 34 -0.22 -8.97 11.53
C ALA A 34 -0.34 -7.90 10.44
N SER A 35 0.35 -8.11 9.32
CA SER A 35 0.27 -7.24 8.16
C SER A 35 -1.15 -7.36 7.64
N GLU A 36 -1.91 -6.29 7.79
CA GLU A 36 -3.29 -6.26 7.38
C GLU A 36 -3.37 -6.45 5.87
N LYS A 37 -4.19 -7.43 5.48
CA LYS A 37 -4.14 -7.97 4.13
C LYS A 37 -5.09 -7.18 3.24
N ALA A 38 -4.56 -6.18 2.54
CA ALA A 38 -5.28 -5.53 1.46
C ALA A 38 -5.46 -6.51 0.27
N VAL A 39 -6.68 -6.60 -0.26
CA VAL A 39 -7.06 -7.45 -1.38
C VAL A 39 -7.26 -6.60 -2.63
N TYR A 40 -6.61 -6.93 -3.74
CA TYR A 40 -6.80 -6.24 -5.01
C TYR A 40 -8.20 -6.55 -5.59
N VAL A 41 -8.94 -5.50 -5.96
CA VAL A 41 -10.32 -5.62 -6.47
C VAL A 41 -10.48 -5.12 -7.92
N GLY A 42 -9.38 -4.85 -8.63
CA GLY A 42 -9.41 -4.37 -10.01
C GLY A 42 -9.40 -2.84 -10.14
N GLY A 43 -9.05 -2.35 -11.34
CA GLY A 43 -8.96 -0.89 -11.60
C GLY A 43 -7.92 -0.18 -10.75
N GLY A 44 -6.91 -0.91 -10.26
CA GLY A 44 -5.90 -0.38 -9.34
C GLY A 44 -6.42 -0.07 -7.92
N ARG A 45 -7.60 -0.57 -7.55
CA ARG A 45 -8.22 -0.40 -6.23
C ARG A 45 -7.94 -1.62 -5.33
N TYR A 46 -7.92 -1.38 -4.02
CA TYR A 46 -7.68 -2.41 -3.00
C TYR A 46 -8.73 -2.34 -1.89
N ALA A 47 -9.34 -3.47 -1.53
CA ALA A 47 -10.23 -3.58 -0.39
C ALA A 47 -9.46 -4.01 0.86
N CYS A 48 -9.91 -3.55 2.02
CA CYS A 48 -9.42 -4.02 3.31
C CYS A 48 -10.60 -4.23 4.26
N ASP A 49 -10.47 -5.21 5.16
CA ASP A 49 -11.50 -5.65 6.10
C ASP A 49 -11.18 -5.26 7.57
N SER A 50 -10.14 -4.46 7.81
CA SER A 50 -9.78 -3.97 9.16
C SER A 50 -9.96 -2.46 9.29
N ASP A 51 -10.25 -2.01 10.51
CA ASP A 51 -10.42 -0.60 10.89
C ASP A 51 -9.10 0.13 11.13
N SER A 52 -8.00 -0.35 10.55
CA SER A 52 -6.70 0.26 10.78
C SER A 52 -6.46 1.52 9.97
N THR A 53 -5.45 2.25 10.40
CA THR A 53 -4.96 3.45 9.73
C THR A 53 -4.56 3.18 8.28
N ASP A 54 -3.91 2.05 8.00
CA ASP A 54 -3.48 1.69 6.64
C ASP A 54 -4.68 1.42 5.73
N CYS A 55 -5.73 0.81 6.28
CA CYS A 55 -6.97 0.53 5.55
C CYS A 55 -7.82 1.79 5.35
N ALA A 56 -7.80 2.73 6.30
CA ALA A 56 -8.40 4.05 6.12
C ALA A 56 -7.75 4.82 4.97
N VAL A 57 -6.41 4.78 4.85
CA VAL A 57 -5.67 5.41 3.73
C VAL A 57 -6.04 4.76 2.40
N LEU A 58 -6.16 3.43 2.33
CA LEU A 58 -6.58 2.73 1.12
C LEU A 58 -8.02 3.09 0.72
N LYS A 59 -8.94 3.16 1.69
CA LYS A 59 -10.32 3.57 1.46
C LYS A 59 -10.39 4.98 0.89
N GLN A 60 -9.70 5.94 1.52
CA GLN A 60 -9.62 7.32 1.04
C GLN A 60 -9.06 7.41 -0.38
N ARG A 61 -8.01 6.64 -0.68
CA ARG A 61 -7.42 6.60 -2.03
C ARG A 61 -8.39 6.05 -3.08
N ASN A 62 -9.15 5.01 -2.75
CA ASN A 62 -10.14 4.43 -3.66
C ASN A 62 -11.30 5.39 -3.92
N GLU A 63 -11.78 6.08 -2.88
CA GLU A 63 -12.84 7.09 -2.97
C GLU A 63 -12.39 8.24 -3.88
N GLU A 64 -11.19 8.78 -3.64
CA GLU A 64 -10.62 9.86 -4.46
C GLU A 64 -10.48 9.44 -5.93
N ARG A 65 -10.03 8.21 -6.18
CA ARG A 65 -9.89 7.72 -7.56
C ARG A 65 -11.24 7.58 -8.25
N THR A 66 -12.25 7.09 -7.53
CA THR A 66 -13.61 6.93 -8.05
C THR A 66 -14.21 8.30 -8.36
N ARG A 67 -14.01 9.29 -7.47
CA ARG A 67 -14.42 10.67 -7.70
C ARG A 67 -13.79 11.26 -8.96
N ARG A 68 -12.47 11.16 -9.11
CA ARG A 68 -11.77 11.67 -10.30
C ARG A 68 -12.22 11.02 -11.59
N GLU A 69 -12.50 9.73 -11.55
CA GLU A 69 -13.00 9.01 -12.73
C GLU A 69 -14.40 9.49 -13.10
N GLN A 70 -15.27 9.69 -12.11
CA GLN A 70 -16.60 10.24 -12.32
C GLN A 70 -16.56 11.68 -12.84
N GLU A 71 -15.75 12.55 -12.25
CA GLU A 71 -15.53 13.92 -12.74
C GLU A 71 -15.04 13.91 -14.20
N ARG A 72 -14.13 13.00 -14.56
CA ARG A 72 -13.67 12.86 -15.94
C ARG A 72 -14.81 12.51 -16.90
N TYR A 73 -15.64 11.52 -16.55
CA TYR A 73 -16.79 11.13 -17.36
C TYR A 73 -17.86 12.22 -17.47
N GLU A 74 -18.09 12.98 -16.40
CA GLU A 74 -19.03 14.11 -16.42
C GLU A 74 -18.51 15.25 -17.31
N ASN A 75 -17.23 15.57 -17.18
CA ASN A 75 -16.58 16.61 -17.98
C ASN A 75 -16.52 16.25 -19.46
N GLU A 76 -16.20 15.00 -19.80
CA GLU A 76 -16.21 14.49 -21.17
C GLU A 76 -17.62 14.57 -21.79
N ARG A 77 -18.65 14.17 -21.05
CA ARG A 77 -20.05 14.34 -21.49
C ARG A 77 -20.46 15.79 -21.66
N GLN A 78 -19.92 16.69 -20.83
CA GLN A 78 -20.18 18.12 -20.98
C GLN A 78 -19.54 18.64 -22.27
N TYR A 79 -18.28 18.29 -22.51
CA TYR A 79 -17.54 18.68 -23.70
C TYR A 79 -18.25 18.23 -24.99
N GLU A 80 -18.71 16.98 -25.04
CA GLU A 80 -19.48 16.47 -26.19
C GLU A 80 -20.78 17.24 -26.46
N ARG A 81 -21.45 17.74 -25.40
CA ARG A 81 -22.68 18.53 -25.55
C ARG A 81 -22.37 19.93 -26.06
N GLU A 82 -21.29 20.52 -25.58
CA GLU A 82 -20.83 21.84 -26.00
C GLU A 82 -20.41 21.79 -27.48
N GLU A 83 -19.63 20.79 -27.87
CA GLU A 83 -19.20 20.58 -29.26
C GLU A 83 -20.39 20.43 -30.21
N ARG A 84 -21.41 19.63 -29.84
CA ARG A 84 -22.64 19.52 -30.65
C ARG A 84 -23.37 20.84 -30.81
N ARG A 85 -23.45 21.63 -29.72
CA ARG A 85 -24.12 22.93 -29.75
C ARG A 85 -23.37 23.93 -30.63
N GLU A 86 -22.04 23.93 -30.57
CA GLU A 86 -21.22 24.77 -31.44
C GLU A 86 -21.35 24.35 -32.90
N ALA A 87 -21.37 23.05 -33.20
CA ALA A 87 -21.58 22.54 -34.55
C ALA A 87 -22.96 22.95 -35.12
N GLU A 88 -24.02 22.88 -34.31
CA GLU A 88 -25.36 23.37 -34.70
C GLU A 88 -25.36 24.87 -34.97
N TYR A 89 -24.69 25.65 -34.12
CA TYR A 89 -24.57 27.10 -34.29
C TYR A 89 -23.85 27.47 -35.59
N LEU A 90 -22.73 26.81 -35.89
CA LEU A 90 -21.96 27.01 -37.12
C LEU A 90 -22.79 26.64 -38.36
N GLN A 91 -23.52 25.52 -38.31
CA GLN A 91 -24.37 25.10 -39.41
C GLN A 91 -25.51 26.09 -39.68
N ASP A 92 -26.14 26.65 -38.64
CA ASP A 92 -27.17 27.67 -38.80
C ASP A 92 -26.60 28.99 -39.33
N TYR A 93 -25.40 29.38 -38.88
CA TYR A 93 -24.68 30.54 -39.39
C TYR A 93 -24.41 30.42 -40.89
N GLU A 94 -23.82 29.29 -41.33
CA GLU A 94 -23.57 29.01 -42.74
C GLU A 94 -24.87 29.00 -43.55
N ARG A 95 -25.95 28.40 -43.03
CA ARG A 95 -27.24 28.36 -43.72
C ARG A 95 -27.86 29.75 -43.94
N ARG A 96 -27.60 30.71 -43.06
CA ARG A 96 -28.13 32.07 -43.18
C ARG A 96 -27.31 32.97 -44.10
N GLU A 97 -26.04 32.63 -44.34
CA GLU A 97 -25.17 33.37 -45.26
C GLU A 97 -25.33 32.98 -46.74
N TYR A 98 -25.95 31.82 -47.03
CA TYR A 98 -26.26 31.33 -48.38
C TYR A 98 -27.75 31.42 -48.70
#